data_AF-A0A383C5K1-F1
#
_entry.id   AF-A0A383C5K1-F1
#
_cell.length_a   1.000
_cell.length_b   1.000
_cell.length_c   1.000
_cell.angle_alpha   90.00
_cell.angle_beta   90.00
_cell.angle_gamma   90.00
#
_symmetry.space_group_name_H-M   'P 1'
#
loop_
_entity.id
_entity.type
_entity.pdbx_description
1 polymer ?
#
loop_
_entity_poly.entity_id
_entity_poly.type
_entity_poly.pdbx_seq_one_letter_code
_entity_poly.pdbx_strand_id
1 'polypeptide(L)' 'MQLNDAQIAEFNEKGYLLFQNLLDSDEVGILQRTATEVLGREGPEVVREKDDPAAA' A
#
# COMPACT_ATOMS: atom_id res chain seq x y z
N MET A 1 -3.09 12.10 -8.32
CA MET A 1 -1.92 12.08 -9.22
C MET A 1 -2.40 12.32 -10.64
N GLN A 2 -1.73 13.18 -11.42
CA GLN A 2 -2.01 13.40 -12.84
C GLN A 2 -0.74 13.05 -13.62
N LEU A 3 -0.85 12.16 -14.60
CA LEU A 3 0.29 11.73 -15.41
C LEU A 3 0.47 12.69 -16.58
N ASN A 4 1.71 12.98 -16.94
CA ASN A 4 2.00 13.71 -18.18
C ASN A 4 2.07 12.76 -19.38
N ASP A 5 2.03 13.32 -20.59
CA ASP A 5 2.01 12.55 -21.84
C ASP A 5 3.23 11.62 -21.99
N ALA A 6 4.40 12.02 -21.48
CA ALA A 6 5.60 11.20 -21.53
C ALA A 6 5.49 9.95 -20.63
N GLN A 7 4.93 10.10 -19.43
CA GLN A 7 4.64 8.99 -18.53
C GLN A 7 3.56 8.07 -19.10
N ILE A 8 2.53 8.62 -19.75
CA ILE A 8 1.51 7.81 -20.42
C ILE A 8 2.13 6.99 -21.56
N ALA A 9 3.00 7.61 -22.38
CA ALA A 9 3.70 6.91 -23.45
C ALA A 9 4.62 5.81 -22.92
N GLU A 10 5.40 6.08 -21.86
CA GLU A 10 6.26 5.08 -21.23
C GLU A 10 5.47 3.89 -20.69
N PHE A 11 4.33 4.14 -20.04
CA PHE A 11 3.46 3.07 -19.56
C PHE A 11 2.95 2.21 -20.72
N ASN A 12 2.51 2.83 -21.81
CA ASN A 12 2.00 2.11 -22.97
C ASN A 12 3.09 1.23 -23.64
N GLU A 13 4.35 1.67 -23.60
CA GLU A 13 5.48 0.91 -24.15
C GLU A 13 5.97 -0.20 -23.21
N LYS A 14 6.14 0.10 -21.91
CA LYS A 14 6.81 -0.78 -20.94
C LYS A 14 5.84 -1.59 -20.08
N GLY A 15 4.59 -1.17 -19.98
CA GLY A 15 3.58 -1.75 -19.10
C GLY A 15 3.69 -1.36 -17.63
N TYR A 16 4.61 -0.46 -17.27
CA TYR A 16 4.78 0.03 -15.90
C TYR A 16 5.36 1.44 -15.86
N LEU A 17 5.23 2.10 -14.70
CA LEU A 17 5.89 3.36 -14.37
C LEU A 17 6.61 3.24 -13.03
N LEU A 18 7.79 3.85 -12.95
CA LEU A 18 8.55 3.96 -11.71
C LEU A 18 8.40 5.37 -11.13
N PHE A 19 7.74 5.47 -9.99
CA PHE A 19 7.64 6.72 -9.23
C PHE A 19 8.65 6.66 -8.07
N GLN A 20 9.73 7.43 -8.19
CA GLN A 20 10.69 7.58 -7.10
C GLN A 20 10.04 8.34 -5.94
N ASN A 21 10.25 7.87 -4.72
CA ASN A 21 9.72 8.49 -3.50
C ASN A 21 8.21 8.74 -3.56
N LEU A 22 7.47 7.76 -4.10
CA LEU A 22 6.01 7.80 -4.16
C LEU A 22 5.37 7.92 -2.77
N LEU A 23 6.01 7.30 -1.78
CA LEU A 23 5.68 7.39 -0.37
C LEU A 23 6.81 8.14 0.33
N ASP A 24 6.46 8.96 1.31
CA ASP A 24 7.45 9.58 2.19
C ASP A 24 8.00 8.60 3.25
N SER A 25 9.01 9.02 4.00
CA SER A 25 9.65 8.16 5.01
C SER A 25 8.72 7.76 6.15
N ASP A 26 7.76 8.61 6.51
CA ASP A 26 6.86 8.38 7.62
C ASP A 26 5.80 7.37 7.20
N GLU A 27 5.25 7.51 5.99
CA GLU A 27 4.35 6.54 5.35
C GLU A 27 5.00 5.16 5.21
N VAL A 28 6.25 5.11 4.73
CA VAL A 28 7.02 3.86 4.63
C VAL A 28 7.22 3.24 6.02
N GLY A 29 7.52 4.04 7.04
CA GLY A 29 7.68 3.58 8.41
C GLY A 29 6.40 2.99 9.01
N ILE A 30 5.24 3.58 8.70
CA ILE A 30 3.94 3.02 9.09
C ILE A 30 3.74 1.64 8.45
N LEU A 31 3.92 1.53 7.14
CA LEU A 31 3.73 0.27 6.42
C LEU A 31 4.63 -0.86 6.95
N GLN A 32 5.90 -0.56 7.23
CA GLN A 32 6.85 -1.55 7.75
C GLN A 32 6.45 -2.08 9.14
N ARG A 33 5.98 -1.20 10.04
CA ARG A 33 5.50 -1.61 11.36
C ARG A 33 4.23 -2.45 11.24
N THR A 34 3.23 -1.95 10.51
CA THR A 34 1.95 -2.64 10.35
C THR A 34 2.09 -3.99 9.66
N ALA A 35 3.01 -4.12 8.68
CA ALA A 35 3.27 -5.41 8.04
C ALA A 35 3.70 -6.48 9.07
N THR A 36 4.51 -6.10 10.05
CA THR A 36 4.95 -7.01 11.13
C THR A 36 3.77 -7.45 12.00
N GLU A 37 2.90 -6.51 12.37
CA GLU A 37 1.69 -6.77 13.17
C GLU A 37 0.71 -7.70 12.45
N VAL A 38 0.48 -7.46 11.16
CA VAL A 38 -0.42 -8.28 10.31
C VAL A 38 0.13 -9.69 10.16
N LEU A 39 1.43 -9.85 9.89
CA LEU A 39 2.06 -11.17 9.74
C LEU A 39 2.11 -11.95 11.05
N GLY A 40 2.14 -11.27 12.19
CA GLY A 40 2.13 -11.90 13.52
C GLY A 40 0.76 -12.31 14.02
N ARG A 41 -0.32 -12.06 13.26
CA ARG A 41 -1.68 -12.34 13.68
C ARG A 41 -2.05 -13.81 13.44
N GLU A 42 -2.43 -14.53 14.50
CA GLU A 42 -2.67 -15.98 14.47
C GLU A 42 -4.06 -16.40 13.95
N GLY A 43 -4.93 -15.47 13.57
CA GLY A 43 -6.22 -15.81 12.95
C GLY A 43 -7.23 -14.68 12.89
N PRO A 44 -8.48 -15.00 12.56
CA PRO A 44 -8.76 -15.32 11.16
C PRO A 44 -8.32 -14.14 10.26
N GLU A 45 -7.86 -14.46 9.06
CA GLU A 45 -7.36 -13.52 8.06
C GLU A 45 -8.46 -12.57 7.57
N VAL A 46 -9.72 -12.95 7.78
CA VAL A 46 -10.91 -12.14 7.48
C VAL A 46 -11.80 -12.07 8.72
N VAL A 47 -11.99 -10.87 9.24
CA VAL A 47 -12.97 -10.55 10.28
C VAL A 47 -13.98 -9.59 9.70
N ARG A 48 -15.27 -9.80 9.99
CA ARG A 48 -16.28 -8.79 9.66
C ARG A 48 -16.08 -7.61 10.59
N GLU A 49 -16.04 -6.39 10.05
CA GLU A 49 -15.82 -5.16 10.81
C GLU A 49 -16.69 -5.05 12.08
N LYS A 50 -17.97 -5.45 11.99
CA LYS A 50 -18.91 -5.49 13.14
C LYS A 50 -18.48 -6.41 14.31
N ASP A 51 -17.57 -7.33 14.04
CA ASP A 51 -17.08 -8.35 14.97
C ASP A 51 -15.59 -8.09 15.31
N ASP A 52 -15.00 -6.96 14.88
CA ASP A 52 -13.61 -6.59 15.17
C ASP A 52 -13.51 -5.75 16.46
N PRO A 53 -12.94 -6.30 17.55
CA PRO A 53 -12.76 -5.57 18.81
C PRO A 53 -11.72 -4.44 18.73
N ALA A 54 -10.89 -4.36 17.67
CA ALA A 54 -9.92 -3.30 17.46
C ALA A 54 -10.44 -2.12 16.61
N ALA A 55 -11.66 -2.23 16.08
CA ALA A 55 -12.28 -1.19 15.24
C ALA A 55 -13.06 -0.12 16.04
N ALA A 56 -13.08 -0.23 17.37
CA ALA A 56 -13.82 0.66 18.29
C ALA A 56 -13.05 1.92 18.69
#